data_AF-A0A484CWH6-F1
#
_entry.id   AF-A0A484CWH6-F1
#
_cell.length_a   1.000
_cell.length_b   1.000
_cell.length_c   1.000
_cell.angle_alpha   90.00
_cell.angle_beta   90.00
_cell.angle_gamma   90.00
#
_symmetry.space_group_name_H-M   'P 1'
#
loop_
_entity.id
_entity.type
_entity.pdbx_description
1 polymer ?
#
loop_
_entity_poly.entity_id
_entity_poly.type
_entity_poly.pdbx_seq_one_letter_code
_entity_poly.pdbx_strand_id
1 'polypeptide(L)'
;MRKVCNYSPSQQGELLLPGCSDHLLPSTQPQDAQQWLHRHRFSPFSRLFCSFSGADLLRMSREDLIQICGPADGIRLFNTIKGRCIQPRLTIYVCQQQARHQPATKSGAGDIYHALYLEELTLLDLSEKIASLYSIPPQQITHIYRQKPSGIHVLVSDEMVQNFRDETSFILSIIRDENTNGFHVVLK
;
A
#
# COMPACT_ATOMS: atom_id res chain seq x y z
N MET A 1 44.38 2.25 -2.16
CA MET A 1 43.73 1.19 -1.34
C MET A 1 42.25 1.11 -1.71
N ARG A 2 41.83 0.07 -2.44
CA ARG A 2 40.41 -0.18 -2.74
C ARG A 2 39.84 -1.04 -1.61
N LYS A 3 38.87 -0.53 -0.85
CA LYS A 3 38.13 -1.32 0.14
C LYS A 3 37.20 -2.27 -0.62
N VAL A 4 37.51 -3.57 -0.53
CA VAL A 4 36.67 -4.66 -1.02
C VAL A 4 35.56 -4.88 0.01
N CYS A 5 34.30 -4.69 -0.38
CA CYS A 5 33.16 -5.06 0.44
C CYS A 5 33.00 -6.59 0.41
N ASN A 6 33.55 -7.28 1.40
CA ASN A 6 33.30 -8.70 1.62
C ASN A 6 31.92 -8.88 2.25
N TYR A 7 31.08 -9.66 1.59
CA TYR A 7 29.78 -10.09 2.08
C TYR A 7 29.96 -11.43 2.82
N SER A 8 29.60 -11.48 4.10
CA SER A 8 29.43 -12.72 4.86
C SER A 8 27.97 -12.83 5.29
N PRO A 9 27.32 -13.99 5.14
CA PRO A 9 25.92 -14.16 5.51
C PRO A 9 25.82 -14.58 6.98
N SER A 10 25.29 -13.70 7.82
CA SER A 10 24.85 -14.07 9.17
C SER A 10 23.34 -13.92 9.25
N GLN A 11 22.66 -15.05 9.38
CA GLN A 11 21.23 -15.15 9.67
C GLN A 11 20.93 -14.60 11.07
N GLN A 12 19.95 -13.70 11.15
CA GLN A 12 19.09 -13.39 12.31
C GLN A 12 18.11 -12.33 11.74
N GLY A 13 16.82 -12.61 11.54
CA GLY A 13 15.89 -12.99 12.60
C GLY A 13 15.41 -11.73 13.33
N GLU A 14 14.89 -10.74 12.60
CA GLU A 14 14.29 -9.55 13.21
C GLU A 14 12.93 -9.23 12.58
N LEU A 15 11.93 -9.27 13.45
CA LEU A 15 10.53 -8.94 13.23
C LEU A 15 10.43 -7.47 12.80
N LEU A 16 10.28 -7.21 11.50
CA LEU A 16 10.01 -5.86 11.03
C LEU A 16 8.50 -5.59 11.14
N LEU A 17 8.16 -4.78 12.14
CA LEU A 17 6.86 -4.15 12.34
C LEU A 17 6.42 -3.40 11.06
N PRO A 18 5.15 -3.51 10.63
CA PRO A 18 4.59 -2.66 9.58
C PRO A 18 4.34 -1.27 10.16
N GLY A 19 5.35 -0.40 10.09
CA GLY A 19 5.22 0.98 10.61
C GLY A 19 6.48 1.84 10.58
N CYS A 20 7.65 1.32 10.20
CA CYS A 20 8.82 2.17 9.96
C CYS A 20 8.60 3.00 8.69
N SER A 21 8.54 4.33 8.84
CA SER A 21 8.42 5.31 7.76
C SER A 21 9.03 4.84 6.44
N ASP A 22 8.22 4.79 5.38
CA ASP A 22 8.67 4.56 3.99
C ASP A 22 9.63 5.65 3.49
N HIS A 23 9.77 6.73 4.25
CA HIS A 23 10.61 7.86 3.90
C HIS A 23 12.05 7.67 4.39
N LEU A 24 12.99 7.91 3.48
CA LEU A 24 14.42 7.97 3.78
C LEU A 24 14.72 9.22 4.62
N LEU A 25 15.39 9.05 5.77
CA LEU A 25 15.73 10.16 6.66
C LEU A 25 17.17 10.64 6.39
N PRO A 26 17.49 11.93 6.61
CA PRO A 26 18.87 12.42 6.49
C PRO A 26 19.85 11.69 7.42
N SER A 27 19.38 11.25 8.59
CA SER A 27 20.16 10.53 9.60
C SER A 27 20.37 9.03 9.32
N THR A 28 19.72 8.48 8.28
CA THR A 28 19.85 7.07 7.91
C THR A 28 21.30 6.73 7.57
N GLN A 29 21.88 5.74 8.25
CA GLN A 29 23.25 5.31 8.01
C GLN A 29 23.36 4.52 6.70
N PRO A 30 24.56 4.40 6.09
CA PRO A 30 24.71 3.69 4.82
C PRO A 30 24.14 2.27 4.82
N GLN A 31 24.31 1.50 5.90
CA GLN A 31 23.77 0.14 6.01
C GLN A 31 22.24 0.11 5.97
N ASP A 32 21.59 1.04 6.66
CA ASP A 32 20.13 1.16 6.68
C ASP A 32 19.60 1.70 5.34
N ALA A 33 20.35 2.60 4.70
CA ALA A 33 20.03 3.10 3.35
C ALA A 33 20.10 1.97 2.31
N GLN A 34 21.02 1.02 2.45
CA GLN A 34 21.05 -0.19 1.63
C GLN A 34 19.80 -1.03 1.84
N GLN A 35 19.40 -1.29 3.08
CA GLN A 35 18.16 -2.02 3.36
C GLN A 35 16.93 -1.30 2.79
N TRP A 36 16.90 0.03 2.88
CA TRP A 36 15.85 0.84 2.26
C TRP A 36 15.81 0.65 0.74
N LEU A 37 16.95 0.72 0.04
CA LEU A 37 17.02 0.44 -1.41
C LEU A 37 16.51 -0.97 -1.75
N HIS A 38 16.86 -1.98 -0.94
CA HIS A 38 16.35 -3.33 -1.11
C HIS A 38 14.83 -3.41 -0.97
N ARG A 39 14.24 -2.77 0.06
CA ARG A 39 12.78 -2.74 0.28
C ARG A 39 12.02 -2.09 -0.87
N HIS A 40 12.56 -1.02 -1.44
CA HIS A 40 11.96 -0.31 -2.58
C HIS A 40 12.35 -0.89 -3.95
N ARG A 41 12.85 -2.13 -4.02
CA ARG A 41 13.22 -2.85 -5.26
C ARG A 41 14.31 -2.16 -6.09
N PHE A 42 15.24 -1.48 -5.43
CA PHE A 42 16.45 -0.87 -6.02
C PHE A 42 17.73 -1.67 -5.68
N SER A 43 17.60 -2.95 -5.36
CA SER A 43 18.73 -3.85 -5.07
C SER A 43 19.83 -3.92 -6.15
N PRO A 44 19.56 -3.74 -7.46
CA PRO A 44 20.62 -3.71 -8.47
C PRO A 44 21.60 -2.54 -8.27
N PHE A 45 21.16 -1.44 -7.64
CA PHE A 45 21.95 -0.24 -7.41
C PHE A 45 22.61 -0.20 -6.03
N SER A 46 22.36 -1.20 -5.16
CA SER A 46 22.94 -1.30 -3.81
C SER A 46 24.47 -1.12 -3.81
N ARG A 47 25.17 -1.78 -4.75
CA ARG A 47 26.63 -1.65 -4.87
C ARG A 47 27.10 -0.23 -5.23
N LEU A 48 26.33 0.49 -6.06
CA LEU A 48 26.68 1.86 -6.48
C LEU A 48 26.53 2.84 -5.31
N PHE A 49 25.54 2.61 -4.45
CA PHE A 49 25.22 3.48 -3.31
C PHE A 49 25.73 2.93 -1.97
N CYS A 50 26.67 1.98 -1.96
CA CYS A 50 27.04 1.22 -0.76
C CYS A 50 27.56 2.08 0.40
N SER A 51 28.14 3.24 0.09
CA SER A 51 28.67 4.20 1.06
C SER A 51 27.79 5.43 1.24
N PHE A 52 26.62 5.48 0.61
CA PHE A 52 25.74 6.64 0.67
C PHE A 52 24.86 6.56 1.92
N SER A 53 24.91 7.60 2.74
CA SER A 53 23.93 7.83 3.81
C SER A 53 22.59 8.30 3.23
N GLY A 54 21.55 8.35 4.07
CA GLY A 54 20.27 8.96 3.70
C GLY A 54 20.43 10.41 3.26
N ALA A 55 21.29 11.20 3.93
CA ALA A 55 21.59 12.57 3.51
C ALA A 55 22.27 12.64 2.13
N ASP A 56 23.13 11.68 1.79
CA ASP A 56 23.78 11.63 0.47
C ASP A 56 22.76 11.34 -0.64
N LEU A 57 21.93 10.32 -0.45
CA LEU A 57 20.85 9.98 -1.39
C LEU A 57 19.85 11.14 -1.55
N LEU A 58 19.49 11.80 -0.44
CA LEU A 58 18.58 12.96 -0.47
C LEU A 58 19.19 14.18 -1.17
N ARG A 59 20.52 14.30 -1.24
CA ARG A 59 21.21 15.40 -1.93
C ARG A 59 21.32 15.21 -3.45
N MET A 60 21.21 13.98 -3.94
CA MET A 60 21.31 13.68 -5.37
C MET A 60 20.22 14.41 -6.16
N SER A 61 20.61 15.03 -7.28
CA SER A 61 19.64 15.61 -8.21
C SER A 61 18.92 14.51 -9.01
N ARG A 62 17.81 14.88 -9.65
CA ARG A 62 17.09 13.97 -10.54
C ARG A 62 17.98 13.55 -11.72
N GLU A 63 18.75 14.49 -12.24
CA GLU A 63 19.65 14.31 -13.38
C GLU A 63 20.78 13.35 -13.02
N ASP A 64 21.38 13.47 -11.83
CA ASP A 64 22.44 12.56 -11.36
C ASP A 64 21.93 11.12 -11.25
N LEU A 65 20.73 10.94 -10.68
CA LEU A 65 20.13 9.61 -10.53
C LEU A 65 19.77 8.99 -11.89
N ILE A 66 19.30 9.79 -12.85
CA ILE A 66 19.04 9.34 -14.22
C ILE A 66 20.34 8.94 -14.92
N GLN A 67 21.42 9.70 -14.73
CA GLN A 67 22.73 9.36 -15.31
C GLN A 67 23.28 8.05 -14.75
N ILE A 68 23.10 7.79 -13.46
CA ILE A 68 23.65 6.61 -12.78
C ILE A 68 22.76 5.37 -13.00
N CYS A 69 21.45 5.51 -12.86
CA CYS A 69 20.51 4.37 -12.84
C CYS A 69 19.80 4.17 -14.19
N GLY A 70 19.92 5.11 -15.12
CA GLY A 70 19.15 5.16 -16.36
C GLY A 70 17.81 5.90 -16.21
N PRO A 71 17.13 6.24 -17.33
CA PRO A 71 15.95 7.11 -17.31
C PRO A 71 14.80 6.59 -16.44
N ALA A 72 14.42 5.32 -16.59
CA ALA A 72 13.28 4.76 -15.89
C ALA A 72 13.55 4.60 -14.39
N ASP A 73 14.65 3.93 -14.03
CA ASP A 73 14.98 3.65 -12.63
C ASP A 73 15.44 4.90 -11.88
N GLY A 74 16.15 5.82 -12.54
CA GLY A 74 16.57 7.10 -11.93
C GLY A 74 15.40 8.01 -11.59
N ILE A 75 14.39 8.09 -12.47
CA ILE A 75 13.13 8.81 -12.16
C ILE A 75 12.39 8.14 -11.00
N ARG A 76 12.26 6.81 -11.03
CA ARG A 76 11.59 6.06 -9.97
C ARG A 76 12.27 6.30 -8.63
N LEU A 77 13.60 6.14 -8.57
CA LEU A 77 14.40 6.31 -7.36
C LEU A 77 14.33 7.75 -6.83
N PHE A 78 14.41 8.77 -7.69
CA PHE A 78 14.27 10.16 -7.27
C PHE A 78 12.93 10.43 -6.59
N ASN A 79 11.82 9.94 -7.19
CA ASN A 79 10.49 10.11 -6.62
C ASN A 79 10.34 9.37 -5.28
N THR A 80 10.87 8.15 -5.18
CA THR A 80 10.88 7.38 -3.92
C THR A 80 11.68 8.10 -2.83
N ILE A 81 12.88 8.59 -3.13
CA ILE A 81 13.75 9.30 -2.17
C ILE A 81 13.09 10.59 -1.66
N LYS A 82 12.46 11.36 -2.54
CA LYS A 82 11.83 12.63 -2.17
C LYS A 82 10.50 12.47 -1.44
N GLY A 83 10.10 11.24 -1.12
CA GLY A 83 8.81 10.96 -0.50
C GLY A 83 7.65 11.49 -1.33
N ARG A 84 7.83 11.61 -2.66
CA ARG A 84 6.72 11.90 -3.56
C ARG A 84 5.89 10.62 -3.60
N CYS A 85 4.96 10.53 -2.66
CA CYS A 85 3.93 9.52 -2.69
C CYS A 85 3.30 9.59 -4.07
N ILE A 86 3.25 8.45 -4.77
CA ILE A 86 2.47 8.36 -5.99
C ILE A 86 1.07 8.74 -5.55
N GLN A 87 0.52 9.84 -6.08
CA GLN A 87 -0.83 10.23 -5.70
C GLN A 87 -1.75 9.03 -5.94
N PRO A 88 -2.63 8.69 -4.98
CA PRO A 88 -3.59 7.64 -5.20
C PRO A 88 -4.35 7.96 -6.48
N ARG A 89 -4.51 6.95 -7.34
CA ARG A 89 -5.25 7.09 -8.58
C ARG A 89 -6.74 7.27 -8.31
N LEU A 90 -7.20 6.77 -7.16
CA LEU A 90 -8.57 6.90 -6.68
C LEU A 90 -8.59 6.88 -5.15
N THR A 91 -9.34 7.80 -4.55
CA THR A 91 -9.70 7.76 -3.12
C THR A 91 -11.17 7.36 -3.01
N ILE A 92 -11.47 6.35 -2.21
CA ILE A 92 -12.85 6.00 -1.86
C ILE A 92 -13.04 6.06 -0.35
N TYR A 93 -14.23 6.43 0.10
CA TYR A 93 -14.59 6.44 1.51
C TYR A 93 -15.47 5.24 1.84
N VAL A 94 -15.13 4.50 2.88
CA VAL A 94 -15.87 3.29 3.25
C VAL A 94 -16.24 3.27 4.72
N CYS A 95 -17.48 2.92 5.01
CA CYS A 95 -17.93 2.65 6.38
C CYS A 95 -18.19 1.15 6.55
N GLN A 96 -17.70 0.55 7.63
CA GLN A 96 -18.03 -0.82 7.97
C GLN A 96 -19.46 -0.87 8.51
N GLN A 97 -20.33 -1.72 7.96
CA GLN A 97 -21.64 -1.94 8.53
C GLN A 97 -21.49 -2.67 9.86
N GLN A 98 -21.53 -1.93 10.98
CA GLN A 98 -21.51 -2.53 12.31
C GLN A 98 -22.75 -3.40 12.49
N ALA A 99 -22.55 -4.69 12.82
CA ALA A 99 -23.64 -5.54 13.27
C ALA A 99 -24.25 -4.88 14.50
N ARG A 100 -25.57 -4.65 14.50
CA ARG A 100 -26.35 -3.97 15.55
C ARG A 100 -26.35 -4.67 16.94
N HIS A 101 -25.36 -5.51 17.22
CA HIS A 101 -25.23 -6.30 18.44
C HIS A 101 -24.28 -5.70 19.49
N GLN A 102 -23.70 -4.52 19.27
CA GLN A 102 -23.10 -3.76 20.36
C GLN A 102 -24.17 -2.86 21.00
N PRO A 103 -24.39 -2.96 22.33
CA PRO A 103 -25.34 -2.08 23.01
C PRO A 103 -24.90 -0.66 22.75
N ALA A 104 -25.85 0.16 22.26
CA ALA A 104 -25.65 1.57 21.98
C ALA A 104 -25.16 2.30 23.24
N THR A 105 -23.85 2.33 23.46
CA THR A 105 -23.23 3.21 24.43
C THR A 105 -23.29 4.60 23.84
N LYS A 106 -24.40 5.28 24.14
CA LYS A 106 -24.63 6.73 24.10
C LYS A 106 -23.44 7.53 23.58
N SER A 107 -23.45 7.84 22.30
CA SER A 107 -22.91 9.08 21.73
C SER A 107 -23.23 9.06 20.23
N GLY A 108 -23.61 10.21 19.68
CA GLY A 108 -23.96 10.37 18.26
C GLY A 108 -22.77 10.22 17.31
N ALA A 109 -22.03 9.11 17.42
CA ALA A 109 -21.05 8.72 16.43
C ALA A 109 -21.82 8.19 15.21
N GLY A 110 -22.05 9.08 14.24
CA GLY A 110 -22.49 8.67 12.91
C GLY A 110 -21.52 7.67 12.29
N ASP A 111 -21.94 7.10 11.16
CA ASP A 111 -21.13 6.16 10.37
C ASP A 111 -19.69 6.71 10.17
N ILE A 112 -18.68 5.98 10.67
CA ILE A 112 -17.27 6.37 10.55
C ILE A 112 -16.74 5.87 9.20
N TYR A 113 -16.43 6.82 8.32
CA TYR A 113 -15.82 6.54 7.03
C TYR A 113 -14.29 6.53 7.13
N HIS A 114 -13.68 5.53 6.49
CA HIS A 114 -12.24 5.39 6.32
C HIS A 114 -11.90 5.66 4.85
N ALA A 115 -10.80 6.37 4.60
CA ALA A 115 -10.30 6.55 3.25
C ALA A 115 -9.51 5.31 2.82
N LEU A 116 -9.85 4.74 1.66
CA LEU A 116 -9.03 3.76 0.95
C LEU A 116 -8.40 4.44 -0.26
N TYR A 117 -7.08 4.34 -0.34
CA TYR A 117 -6.25 4.90 -1.39
C TYR A 117 -5.84 3.78 -2.34
N LEU A 118 -6.34 3.81 -3.57
CA LEU A 118 -5.99 2.86 -4.61
C LEU A 118 -4.82 3.40 -5.43
N GLU A 119 -3.76 2.62 -5.50
CA GLU A 119 -2.57 2.87 -6.30
C GLU A 119 -2.76 2.31 -7.71
N GLU A 120 -3.53 1.23 -7.83
CA GLU A 120 -3.95 0.60 -9.07
C GLU A 120 -5.48 0.55 -9.15
N LEU A 121 -6.04 0.89 -10.31
CA LEU A 121 -7.50 0.85 -10.53
C LEU A 121 -7.94 -0.58 -10.87
N THR A 122 -7.68 -1.52 -9.96
CA THR A 122 -7.96 -2.95 -10.13
C THR A 122 -8.79 -3.49 -8.97
N LEU A 123 -9.51 -4.58 -9.22
CA LEU A 123 -10.24 -5.33 -8.21
C LEU A 123 -9.28 -5.90 -7.15
N LEU A 124 -8.06 -6.27 -7.55
CA LEU A 124 -7.04 -6.80 -6.64
C LEU A 124 -6.64 -5.76 -5.59
N ASP A 125 -6.23 -4.55 -6.01
CA ASP A 125 -5.83 -3.48 -5.08
C ASP A 125 -7.01 -3.10 -4.17
N LEU A 126 -8.22 -2.96 -4.73
CA LEU A 126 -9.43 -2.74 -3.95
C LEU A 126 -9.64 -3.82 -2.88
N SER A 127 -9.49 -5.09 -3.26
CA SER A 127 -9.62 -6.25 -2.35
C SER A 127 -8.58 -6.20 -1.25
N GLU A 128 -7.31 -5.91 -1.56
CA GLU A 128 -6.23 -5.80 -0.57
C GLU A 128 -6.49 -4.67 0.43
N LYS A 129 -6.91 -3.49 -0.04
CA LYS A 129 -7.23 -2.35 0.84
C LYS A 129 -8.42 -2.67 1.76
N ILE A 130 -9.46 -3.33 1.25
CA ILE A 130 -10.61 -3.76 2.06
C ILE A 130 -10.22 -4.87 3.04
N ALA A 131 -9.44 -5.88 2.61
CA ALA A 131 -8.98 -6.96 3.47
C ALA A 131 -8.16 -6.43 4.65
N SER A 132 -7.28 -5.47 4.37
CA SER A 132 -6.51 -4.76 5.40
C SER A 132 -7.42 -4.03 6.40
N LEU A 133 -8.51 -3.40 5.94
CA LEU A 133 -9.46 -2.71 6.81
C LEU A 133 -10.16 -3.68 7.79
N TYR A 134 -10.39 -4.92 7.37
CA TYR A 134 -11.01 -5.96 8.21
C TYR A 134 -9.99 -6.86 8.93
N SER A 135 -8.68 -6.59 8.79
CA SER A 135 -7.61 -7.45 9.33
C SER A 135 -7.73 -8.92 8.89
N ILE A 136 -8.10 -9.17 7.62
CA ILE A 136 -8.20 -10.51 7.04
C ILE A 136 -7.23 -10.69 5.86
N PRO A 137 -6.81 -11.92 5.53
CA PRO A 137 -6.06 -12.19 4.32
C PRO A 137 -6.89 -11.84 3.06
N PRO A 138 -6.32 -11.17 2.05
CA PRO A 138 -7.04 -10.83 0.80
C PRO A 138 -7.64 -12.03 0.09
N GLN A 139 -7.01 -13.21 0.21
CA GLN A 139 -7.49 -14.47 -0.38
C GLN A 139 -8.80 -14.96 0.24
N GLN A 140 -9.16 -14.46 1.42
CA GLN A 140 -10.45 -14.76 2.03
C GLN A 140 -11.58 -13.92 1.40
N ILE A 141 -11.29 -12.80 0.74
CA ILE A 141 -12.30 -12.07 -0.03
C ILE A 141 -12.42 -12.72 -1.40
N THR A 142 -13.49 -13.50 -1.61
CA THR A 142 -13.68 -14.25 -2.85
C THR A 142 -14.33 -13.41 -3.93
N HIS A 143 -15.27 -12.53 -3.57
CA HIS A 143 -15.98 -11.66 -4.51
C HIS A 143 -16.32 -10.32 -3.86
N ILE A 144 -16.32 -9.27 -4.69
CA ILE A 144 -16.80 -7.94 -4.32
C ILE A 144 -17.97 -7.61 -5.24
N TYR A 145 -19.09 -7.20 -4.64
CA TYR A 145 -20.31 -6.82 -5.34
C TYR A 145 -20.62 -5.35 -5.09
N ARG A 146 -21.21 -4.67 -6.07
CA ARG A 146 -21.85 -3.38 -5.91
C ARG A 146 -23.36 -3.55 -5.89
N GLN A 147 -24.00 -3.11 -4.82
CA GLN A 147 -25.46 -3.16 -4.70
C GLN A 147 -26.07 -1.94 -5.41
N LYS A 148 -27.02 -2.18 -6.31
CA LYS A 148 -27.84 -1.11 -6.90
C LYS A 148 -29.02 -0.77 -5.98
N PRO A 149 -29.67 0.40 -6.12
CA PRO A 149 -30.87 0.76 -5.36
C PRO A 149 -32.02 -0.27 -5.46
N SER A 150 -32.06 -1.06 -6.55
CA SER A 150 -33.00 -2.16 -6.72
C SER A 150 -32.73 -3.39 -5.85
N GLY A 151 -31.60 -3.44 -5.13
CA GLY A 151 -31.15 -4.59 -4.36
C GLY A 151 -30.31 -5.60 -5.16
N ILE A 152 -30.12 -5.38 -6.46
CA ILE A 152 -29.32 -6.28 -7.31
C ILE A 152 -27.83 -6.13 -6.98
N HIS A 153 -27.16 -7.24 -6.72
CA HIS A 153 -25.70 -7.31 -6.57
C HIS A 153 -25.04 -7.49 -7.94
N VAL A 154 -24.19 -6.54 -8.33
CA VAL A 154 -23.39 -6.60 -9.56
C VAL A 154 -21.96 -6.92 -9.19
N LEU A 155 -21.38 -7.96 -9.79
CA LEU A 155 -19.98 -8.31 -9.56
C LEU A 155 -19.06 -7.16 -10.01
N VAL A 156 -18.14 -6.76 -9.16
CA VAL A 156 -17.15 -5.70 -9.45
C VAL A 156 -16.01 -6.30 -10.27
N SER A 157 -15.68 -5.66 -11.38
CA SER A 157 -14.49 -5.95 -12.21
C SER A 157 -13.52 -4.77 -12.21
N ASP A 158 -12.32 -4.96 -12.77
CA ASP A 158 -11.33 -3.89 -12.94
C ASP A 158 -11.91 -2.69 -13.71
N GLU A 159 -12.68 -2.93 -14.77
CA GLU A 159 -13.33 -1.87 -15.53
C GLU A 159 -14.35 -1.10 -14.67
N MET A 160 -15.03 -1.78 -13.75
CA MET A 160 -15.95 -1.11 -12.83
C MET A 160 -15.19 -0.23 -11.82
N VAL A 161 -14.07 -0.71 -11.27
CA VAL A 161 -13.21 0.07 -10.36
C VAL A 161 -12.67 1.32 -11.05
N GLN A 162 -12.23 1.20 -12.31
CA GLN A 162 -11.77 2.34 -13.11
C GLN A 162 -12.86 3.40 -13.33
N ASN A 163 -14.13 3.02 -13.28
CA ASN A 163 -15.27 3.92 -13.46
C ASN A 163 -15.81 4.50 -12.14
N PHE A 164 -15.23 4.15 -11.00
CA PHE A 164 -15.57 4.81 -9.74
C PHE A 164 -15.15 6.28 -9.81
N ARG A 165 -16.01 7.16 -9.28
CA ARG A 165 -15.66 8.56 -9.14
C ARG A 165 -14.78 8.73 -7.90
N ASP A 166 -13.86 9.67 -7.98
CA ASP A 166 -13.05 10.03 -6.82
C ASP A 166 -13.93 10.52 -5.67
N GLU A 167 -13.51 10.22 -4.45
CA GLU A 167 -14.20 10.56 -3.21
C GLU A 167 -15.62 9.95 -3.09
N THR A 168 -15.89 8.84 -3.81
CA THR A 168 -17.14 8.11 -3.66
C THR A 168 -17.21 7.37 -2.33
N SER A 169 -18.39 7.40 -1.71
CA SER A 169 -18.64 6.74 -0.42
C SER A 169 -19.43 5.45 -0.60
N PHE A 170 -19.03 4.40 0.13
CA PHE A 170 -19.74 3.12 0.19
C PHE A 170 -19.93 2.64 1.63
N ILE A 171 -21.03 1.95 1.88
CA ILE A 171 -21.18 1.13 3.09
C ILE A 171 -20.80 -0.30 2.76
N LEU A 172 -19.82 -0.83 3.47
CA LEU A 172 -19.33 -2.20 3.31
C LEU A 172 -20.17 -3.17 4.14
N SER A 173 -20.68 -4.20 3.49
CA SER A 173 -21.33 -5.34 4.13
C SER A 173 -20.54 -6.60 3.82
N ILE A 174 -20.29 -7.43 4.83
CA ILE A 174 -19.64 -8.73 4.66
C ILE A 174 -20.68 -9.83 4.74
N ILE A 175 -20.67 -10.72 3.75
CA ILE A 175 -21.47 -11.93 3.71
C ILE A 175 -20.49 -13.10 3.76
N ARG A 176 -20.62 -13.98 4.76
CA ARG A 176 -19.81 -15.19 4.82
C ARG A 176 -20.27 -16.16 3.73
N ASP A 177 -19.34 -16.72 2.98
CA ASP A 177 -19.64 -17.82 2.07
C ASP A 177 -19.92 -19.08 2.92
N GLU A 178 -21.03 -19.77 2.68
CA GLU A 178 -21.38 -20.99 3.43
C GLU A 178 -20.61 -22.22 2.94
N ASN A 179 -20.13 -22.19 1.69
CA ASN A 179 -19.45 -23.31 1.05
C ASN A 179 -17.93 -23.22 1.15
N THR A 180 -17.39 -22.03 1.42
CA THR A 180 -15.96 -21.79 1.59
C THR A 180 -15.72 -21.02 2.89
N ASN A 181 -14.53 -21.09 3.48
CA ASN A 181 -14.19 -20.22 4.62
C ASN A 181 -13.87 -18.77 4.18
N GLY A 182 -14.49 -18.32 3.08
CA GLY A 182 -14.31 -17.01 2.47
C GLY A 182 -15.45 -16.05 2.80
N PHE A 183 -15.27 -14.83 2.33
CA PHE A 183 -16.17 -13.70 2.51
C PHE A 183 -16.46 -13.05 1.16
N HIS A 184 -17.71 -12.65 0.99
CA HIS A 184 -18.11 -11.72 -0.05
C HIS A 184 -18.27 -10.33 0.56
N VAL A 185 -17.81 -9.32 -0.15
CA VAL A 185 -17.99 -7.91 0.22
C VAL A 185 -19.06 -7.29 -0.67
N VAL A 186 -19.95 -6.50 -0.09
CA VAL A 186 -20.95 -5.73 -0.82
C VAL A 186 -20.74 -4.24 -0.55
N LEU A 187 -20.50 -3.47 -1.61
CA LEU A 187 -20.43 -2.02 -1.65
C LEU A 187 -21.85 -1.47 -1.87
N LYS A 188 -22.42 -0.82 -0.87
CA LYS A 188 -23.76 -0.21 -0.92
C LYS A 188 -23.68 1.29 -1.14
#